data_AF-A0A228KAC4-F1
#
_entry.id   AF-A0A228KAC4-F1
#
_cell.length_a   1.000
_cell.length_b   1.000
_cell.length_c   1.000
_cell.angle_alpha   90.00
_cell.angle_beta   90.00
_cell.angle_gamma   90.00
#
_symmetry.space_group_name_H-M   'P 1'
#
loop_
_entity.id
_entity.type
_entity.pdbx_description
1 polymer ?
#
loop_
_entity_poly.entity_id
_entity_poly.type
_entity_poly.pdbx_seq_one_letter_code
_entity_poly.pdbx_strand_id
1 'polypeptide(L)'
;MKFLFDLFPIILFFAAFKVWGIFTATAVAIVATLAQVAWVAFRHRKVDTMLWVSLGVIVVFGGATLVLHDEKFIQWKPTVLYWLFAIGLLAARYAFGNNLIEKMMGKQLTLPHPVWDKLNVAWALFFAVLGVANLYVVHNFTESQWVNFKLFGTTGAMVVFIILQSLWLTKYLKDE
;
A
#
# COMPACT_ATOMS: atom_id res chain seq x y z
N MET A 1 23.14 -13.84 20.10
CA MET A 1 23.19 -12.51 20.76
C MET A 1 22.92 -11.36 19.79
N LYS A 2 23.62 -11.24 18.65
CA LYS A 2 23.45 -10.14 17.68
C LYS A 2 22.03 -10.04 17.08
N PHE A 3 21.45 -11.17 16.68
CA PHE A 3 20.09 -11.25 16.14
C PHE A 3 18.98 -10.75 17.09
N LEU A 4 19.08 -11.09 18.38
CA LEU A 4 18.13 -10.59 19.40
C LEU A 4 18.30 -9.09 19.64
N PHE A 5 19.51 -8.57 19.47
CA PHE A 5 19.80 -7.14 19.54
C PHE A 5 19.18 -6.43 18.33
N ASP A 6 19.39 -6.93 17.11
CA ASP A 6 18.86 -6.31 15.88
C ASP A 6 17.33 -6.34 15.78
N LEU A 7 16.67 -7.30 16.45
CA LEU A 7 15.21 -7.40 16.52
C LEU A 7 14.56 -6.47 17.55
N PHE A 8 15.33 -5.92 18.49
CA PHE A 8 14.80 -5.12 19.60
C PHE A 8 14.00 -3.88 19.13
N PRO A 9 14.49 -3.06 18.17
CA PRO A 9 13.74 -1.92 17.65
C PRO A 9 12.49 -2.35 16.88
N ILE A 10 12.56 -3.50 16.20
CA ILE A 10 11.45 -4.04 15.40
C ILE A 10 10.33 -4.51 16.34
N ILE A 11 10.67 -5.22 17.40
CA ILE A 11 9.69 -5.68 18.41
C ILE A 11 9.03 -4.48 19.10
N LEU A 12 9.81 -3.46 19.47
CA LEU A 12 9.28 -2.23 20.06
C LEU A 12 8.42 -1.43 19.07
N PHE A 13 8.80 -1.39 17.79
CA PHE A 13 8.00 -0.78 16.73
C PHE A 13 6.63 -1.46 16.64
N PHE A 14 6.58 -2.78 16.53
CA PHE A 14 5.32 -3.52 16.43
C PHE A 14 4.47 -3.40 17.70
N ALA A 15 5.09 -3.41 18.88
CA ALA A 15 4.40 -3.22 20.15
C ALA A 15 3.79 -1.81 20.25
N ALA A 16 4.58 -0.76 19.99
CA ALA A 16 4.10 0.62 20.04
C ALA A 16 3.09 0.92 18.93
N PHE A 17 3.25 0.33 17.73
CA PHE A 17 2.30 0.45 16.62
C PHE A 17 0.93 -0.10 17.01
N LYS A 18 0.90 -1.25 17.67
CA LYS A 18 -0.33 -1.91 18.07
C LYS A 18 -1.13 -1.13 19.11
N VAL A 19 -0.46 -0.36 19.97
CA VAL A 19 -1.12 0.33 21.08
C VAL A 19 -1.34 1.81 20.77
N TRP A 20 -0.35 2.53 20.25
CA TRP A 20 -0.34 4.00 20.14
C TRP A 20 -0.23 4.51 18.70
N GLY A 21 -0.22 3.61 17.71
CA GLY A 21 -0.21 3.98 16.30
C GLY A 21 1.17 4.25 15.71
N ILE A 22 1.20 4.60 14.43
CA ILE A 22 2.43 4.59 13.61
C ILE A 22 3.43 5.68 13.96
N PHE A 23 2.97 6.83 14.47
CA PHE A 23 3.86 7.93 14.86
C PHE A 23 4.64 7.63 16.12
N THR A 24 3.96 7.14 17.16
CA THR A 24 4.64 6.72 18.39
C THR A 24 5.52 5.50 18.14
N ALA A 25 5.07 4.57 17.28
CA ALA A 25 5.89 3.43 16.88
C ALA A 25 7.21 3.85 16.21
N THR A 26 7.13 4.76 15.24
CA THR A 26 8.32 5.29 14.56
C THR A 26 9.21 6.07 15.51
N ALA A 27 8.65 6.90 16.40
CA ALA A 27 9.43 7.64 17.41
C ALA A 27 10.13 6.69 18.40
N VAL A 28 9.43 5.69 18.90
CA VAL A 28 9.98 4.67 19.82
C VAL A 28 11.07 3.84 19.13
N ALA A 29 10.86 3.46 17.87
CA ALA A 29 11.86 2.73 17.09
C ALA A 29 13.12 3.56 16.83
N ILE A 30 12.98 4.85 16.51
CA ILE A 30 14.11 5.78 16.34
C ILE A 30 14.88 5.91 17.65
N VAL A 31 14.20 6.18 18.77
CA VAL A 31 14.84 6.34 20.09
C VAL A 31 15.51 5.04 20.56
N ALA A 32 14.85 3.89 20.36
CA ALA A 32 15.41 2.60 20.70
C ALA A 32 16.67 2.29 19.87
N THR A 33 16.63 2.56 18.57
CA THR A 33 17.79 2.35 17.68
C THR A 33 18.95 3.29 18.04
N LEU A 34 18.66 4.55 18.35
CA LEU A 34 19.66 5.53 18.82
C LEU A 34 20.30 5.10 20.15
N ALA A 35 19.49 4.69 21.13
CA ALA A 35 19.99 4.19 22.41
C ALA A 35 20.86 2.94 22.23
N GLN A 36 20.47 2.07 21.30
CA GLN A 36 21.18 0.84 20.99
C GLN A 36 22.53 1.10 20.30
N VAL A 37 22.59 2.06 19.37
CA VAL A 37 23.83 2.50 18.72
C VAL A 37 24.74 3.19 19.73
N ALA A 38 24.20 4.07 20.58
CA ALA A 38 24.95 4.75 21.63
C ALA A 38 25.56 3.74 22.63
N TRP A 39 24.80 2.72 23.03
CA TRP A 39 25.27 1.64 23.90
C TRP A 39 26.41 0.83 23.26
N VAL A 40 26.32 0.51 21.96
CA VAL A 40 27.36 -0.22 21.23
C VAL A 40 28.62 0.64 21.02
N ALA A 41 28.45 1.92 20.72
CA ALA A 41 29.53 2.88 20.56
C ALA A 41 30.30 3.09 21.87
N PHE A 42 29.59 3.22 23.00
CA PHE A 42 30.20 3.36 24.33
C PHE A 42 30.96 2.10 24.78
N ARG A 43 30.60 0.92 24.24
CA ARG A 43 31.23 -0.36 24.58
C ARG A 43 32.40 -0.75 23.66
N HIS A 44 32.91 0.16 22.83
CA HIS A 44 34.06 -0.03 21.93
C HIS A 44 34.01 -1.29 21.03
N ARG A 45 32.84 -1.63 20.49
CA ARG A 45 32.76 -2.56 19.34
C ARG A 45 32.50 -1.77 18.07
N LYS A 46 33.31 -2.03 17.04
CA LYS A 46 33.10 -1.52 15.67
C LYS A 46 31.61 -1.63 15.34
N VAL A 47 30.93 -0.48 15.27
CA VAL A 47 29.50 -0.45 14.94
C VAL A 47 29.39 -1.03 13.54
N ASP A 48 28.62 -2.10 13.42
CA ASP A 48 28.46 -2.79 12.14
C ASP A 48 27.91 -1.81 11.10
N THR A 49 28.47 -1.81 9.90
CA THR A 49 28.03 -0.98 8.77
C THR A 49 26.52 -1.17 8.53
N MET A 50 25.99 -2.37 8.76
CA MET A 50 24.56 -2.68 8.61
C MET A 50 23.69 -1.96 9.65
N LEU A 51 24.22 -1.67 10.84
CA LEU A 51 23.54 -0.91 11.88
C LEU A 51 23.49 0.59 11.53
N TRP A 52 24.59 1.11 10.96
CA TRP A 52 24.66 2.49 10.44
C TRP A 52 23.73 2.72 9.26
N VAL A 53 23.67 1.76 8.32
CA VAL A 53 22.73 1.81 7.19
C VAL A 53 21.29 1.78 7.70
N SER A 54 20.96 0.88 8.65
CA SER A 54 19.62 0.82 9.24
C SER A 54 19.25 2.10 9.97
N LEU A 55 20.16 2.68 10.75
CA LEU A 55 19.94 3.96 11.43
C LEU A 55 19.77 5.09 10.42
N GLY A 56 20.57 5.14 9.35
CA GLY A 56 20.43 6.11 8.27
C GLY A 56 19.07 6.02 7.61
N VAL A 57 18.60 4.81 7.28
CA VAL A 57 17.27 4.58 6.70
C VAL A 57 16.17 4.99 7.67
N ILE A 58 16.25 4.58 8.95
CA ILE A 58 15.23 4.90 9.97
C ILE A 58 15.19 6.40 10.27
N VAL A 59 16.33 7.09 10.31
CA VAL A 59 16.40 8.53 10.58
C VAL A 59 15.95 9.34 9.36
N VAL A 60 16.36 8.96 8.15
CA VAL A 60 15.96 9.68 6.93
C VAL A 60 14.49 9.44 6.62
N PHE A 61 14.03 8.20 6.59
CA PHE A 61 12.63 7.88 6.26
C PHE A 61 11.69 8.12 7.44
N GLY A 62 12.07 7.75 8.66
CA GLY A 62 11.28 7.99 9.87
C GLY A 62 11.29 9.46 10.28
N GLY A 63 12.42 10.15 10.12
CA GLY A 63 12.52 11.61 10.30
C GLY A 63 11.76 12.36 9.22
N ALA A 64 11.80 11.96 7.94
CA ALA A 64 10.94 12.53 6.92
C ALA A 64 9.44 12.31 7.23
N THR A 65 9.07 11.15 7.77
CA THR A 65 7.69 10.86 8.21
C THR A 65 7.26 11.79 9.35
N LEU A 66 8.18 12.12 10.27
CA LEU A 66 7.94 13.05 11.38
C LEU A 66 8.04 14.53 10.99
N VAL A 67 8.83 14.91 9.99
CA VAL A 67 9.03 16.31 9.59
C VAL A 67 8.01 16.75 8.55
N LEU A 68 7.57 15.84 7.68
CA LEU A 68 6.59 16.19 6.65
C LEU A 68 5.24 16.59 7.24
N HIS A 69 4.86 16.10 8.44
CA HIS A 69 3.67 16.50 9.23
C HIS A 69 2.37 16.73 8.42
N ASP A 70 2.29 16.18 7.21
CA ASP A 70 1.20 16.37 6.27
C ASP A 70 0.67 14.98 5.94
N GLU A 71 -0.08 14.46 6.91
CA GLU A 71 -0.79 13.19 6.83
C GLU A 71 -1.63 13.12 5.54
N LYS A 72 -2.17 14.26 5.10
CA LYS A 72 -2.96 14.35 3.87
C LYS A 72 -2.10 14.07 2.63
N PHE A 73 -0.86 14.53 2.56
CA PHE A 73 0.01 14.25 1.41
C PHE A 73 0.30 12.76 1.22
N ILE A 74 0.51 12.02 2.31
CA ILE A 74 0.72 10.56 2.28
C ILE A 74 -0.59 9.84 1.90
N GLN A 75 -1.72 10.34 2.39
CA GLN A 75 -3.04 9.77 2.15
C GLN A 75 -3.58 10.02 0.73
N TRP A 76 -3.08 11.04 0.02
CA TRP A 76 -3.46 11.36 -1.37
C TRP A 76 -2.72 10.52 -2.41
N LYS A 77 -1.52 9.99 -2.10
CA LYS A 77 -0.74 9.13 -3.03
C LYS A 77 -1.58 7.96 -3.60
N PRO A 78 -2.33 7.18 -2.80
CA PRO A 78 -3.18 6.12 -3.32
C PRO A 78 -4.30 6.62 -4.25
N THR A 79 -4.95 7.75 -3.91
CA THR A 79 -6.02 8.32 -4.75
C THR A 79 -5.50 8.66 -6.15
N VAL A 80 -4.38 9.36 -6.23
CA VAL A 80 -3.79 9.76 -7.51
C VAL A 80 -3.45 8.52 -8.34
N LEU A 81 -2.88 7.49 -7.71
CA LEU A 81 -2.60 6.23 -8.39
C LEU A 81 -3.87 5.53 -8.89
N TYR A 82 -4.92 5.44 -8.07
CA TYR A 82 -6.18 4.81 -8.49
C TYR A 82 -6.81 5.54 -9.66
N TRP A 83 -6.82 6.87 -9.65
CA TRP A 83 -7.36 7.65 -10.77
C TRP A 83 -6.48 7.58 -12.01
N LEU A 84 -5.16 7.55 -11.87
CA LEU A 84 -4.25 7.29 -12.98
C LEU A 84 -4.49 5.91 -13.60
N PHE A 85 -4.72 4.88 -12.80
CA PHE A 85 -5.10 3.56 -13.32
C PHE A 85 -6.45 3.59 -14.02
N ALA A 86 -7.47 4.23 -13.43
CA ALA A 86 -8.79 4.35 -14.04
C ALA A 86 -8.73 5.08 -15.40
N ILE A 87 -8.08 6.25 -15.44
CA ILE A 87 -7.90 7.03 -16.65
C ILE A 87 -7.01 6.27 -17.64
N GLY A 88 -5.93 5.63 -17.18
CA GLY A 88 -5.03 4.86 -18.03
C GLY A 88 -5.73 3.69 -18.72
N LEU A 89 -6.59 2.96 -18.02
CA LEU A 89 -7.40 1.87 -18.58
C LEU A 89 -8.40 2.38 -19.64
N LEU A 90 -9.07 3.51 -19.37
CA LEU A 90 -10.02 4.09 -20.32
C LEU A 90 -9.31 4.72 -21.52
N ALA A 91 -8.26 5.50 -21.29
CA ALA A 91 -7.47 6.14 -22.34
C ALA A 91 -6.79 5.10 -23.23
N ALA A 92 -6.23 4.03 -22.67
CA ALA A 92 -5.69 2.93 -23.46
C ALA A 92 -6.75 2.32 -24.40
N ARG A 93 -7.98 2.14 -23.90
CA ARG A 93 -9.06 1.60 -24.72
C ARG A 93 -9.57 2.58 -25.78
N TYR A 94 -9.90 3.81 -25.40
CA TYR A 94 -10.55 4.79 -26.28
C TYR A 94 -9.58 5.58 -27.18
N ALA A 95 -8.35 5.86 -26.72
CA ALA A 95 -7.37 6.60 -27.51
C ALA A 95 -6.45 5.69 -28.32
N PHE A 96 -6.10 4.51 -27.79
CA PHE A 96 -5.16 3.58 -28.45
C PHE A 96 -5.81 2.30 -28.97
N GLY A 97 -7.13 2.12 -28.80
CA GLY A 97 -7.84 0.90 -29.19
C GLY A 97 -7.44 -0.35 -28.41
N ASN A 98 -6.59 -0.21 -27.38
CA ASN A 98 -5.95 -1.31 -26.69
C ASN A 98 -6.66 -1.61 -25.37
N ASN A 99 -7.20 -2.80 -25.23
CA ASN A 99 -7.75 -3.25 -23.96
C ASN A 99 -6.63 -3.83 -23.08
N LEU A 100 -6.22 -3.08 -22.05
CA LEU A 100 -5.10 -3.49 -21.18
C LEU A 100 -5.45 -4.72 -20.35
N ILE A 101 -6.71 -4.83 -19.91
CA ILE A 101 -7.18 -6.01 -19.17
C ILE A 101 -7.16 -7.26 -20.06
N GLU A 102 -7.58 -7.14 -21.32
CA GLU A 102 -7.45 -8.22 -22.32
C GLU A 102 -5.99 -8.61 -22.56
N LYS A 103 -5.05 -7.65 -22.65
CA LYS A 103 -3.63 -7.97 -22.81
C LYS A 103 -3.04 -8.70 -21.59
N MET A 104 -3.49 -8.36 -20.39
CA MET A 104 -2.99 -8.97 -19.15
C MET A 104 -3.59 -10.36 -18.90
N MET A 105 -4.90 -10.53 -19.12
CA MET A 105 -5.64 -11.75 -18.75
C MET A 105 -6.02 -12.63 -19.94
N GLY A 106 -5.92 -12.14 -21.18
CA GLY A 106 -6.33 -12.86 -22.39
C GLY A 106 -5.50 -14.10 -22.72
N LYS A 107 -4.35 -14.30 -22.04
CA LYS A 107 -3.61 -15.57 -22.09
C LYS A 107 -4.23 -16.67 -21.23
N GLN A 108 -5.00 -16.29 -20.22
CA GLN A 108 -5.58 -17.19 -19.22
C GLN A 108 -7.08 -17.41 -19.43
N LEU A 109 -7.76 -16.48 -20.11
CA LEU A 109 -9.20 -16.50 -20.34
C LEU A 109 -9.53 -16.20 -21.79
N THR A 110 -10.44 -16.97 -22.39
CA THR A 110 -10.98 -16.74 -23.73
C THR A 110 -12.39 -16.16 -23.61
N LEU A 111 -12.51 -14.84 -23.82
CA LEU A 111 -13.78 -14.12 -23.72
C LEU A 111 -14.10 -13.39 -25.03
N PRO A 112 -15.39 -13.20 -25.38
CA PRO A 112 -15.78 -12.37 -26.52
C PRO A 112 -15.27 -10.93 -26.37
N HIS A 113 -14.84 -10.31 -27.48
CA HIS A 113 -14.34 -8.91 -27.46
C HIS A 113 -15.27 -7.89 -26.76
N PRO A 114 -16.61 -7.93 -26.89
CA PRO A 114 -17.49 -7.02 -26.16
C PRO A 114 -17.46 -7.20 -24.63
N VAL A 115 -17.08 -8.37 -24.14
CA VAL A 115 -16.98 -8.68 -22.69
C VAL A 115 -15.69 -8.10 -22.12
N TRP A 116 -14.59 -8.14 -22.88
CA TRP A 116 -13.34 -7.49 -22.50
C TRP A 116 -13.51 -5.99 -22.28
N ASP A 117 -14.31 -5.32 -23.10
CA ASP A 117 -14.57 -3.88 -22.95
C ASP A 117 -15.34 -3.56 -21.69
N LYS A 118 -16.39 -4.33 -21.42
CA LYS A 118 -17.16 -4.22 -20.18
C LYS A 118 -16.27 -4.47 -18.96
N LEU A 119 -15.37 -5.45 -19.04
CA LEU A 119 -14.43 -5.75 -17.97
C LEU A 119 -13.43 -4.61 -17.75
N ASN A 120 -12.87 -4.04 -18.82
CA ASN A 120 -11.96 -2.89 -18.74
C ASN A 120 -12.65 -1.67 -18.10
N VAL A 121 -13.89 -1.38 -18.49
CA VAL A 121 -14.69 -0.31 -17.88
C VAL A 121 -15.00 -0.61 -16.42
N ALA A 122 -15.32 -1.86 -16.08
CA ALA A 122 -15.57 -2.27 -14.69
C ALA A 122 -14.33 -2.06 -13.81
N TRP A 123 -13.14 -2.43 -14.29
CA TRP A 123 -11.87 -2.18 -13.61
C TRP A 123 -11.59 -0.67 -13.45
N ALA A 124 -11.80 0.11 -14.51
CA ALA A 124 -11.63 1.56 -14.43
C ALA A 124 -12.58 2.20 -13.42
N LEU A 125 -13.86 1.80 -13.43
CA LEU A 125 -14.86 2.28 -12.48
C LEU A 125 -14.51 1.87 -11.05
N PHE A 126 -14.04 0.65 -10.84
CA PHE A 126 -13.61 0.16 -9.53
C PHE A 126 -12.47 1.02 -8.96
N PHE A 127 -11.43 1.30 -9.76
CA PHE A 127 -10.35 2.19 -9.32
C PHE A 127 -10.81 3.63 -9.11
N ALA A 128 -11.70 4.15 -9.95
CA ALA A 128 -12.27 5.48 -9.76
C ALA A 128 -13.03 5.58 -8.42
N VAL A 129 -13.88 4.60 -8.13
CA VAL A 129 -14.64 4.49 -6.88
C VAL A 129 -13.71 4.32 -5.68
N LEU A 130 -12.66 3.51 -5.77
CA LEU A 130 -11.66 3.39 -4.70
C LEU A 130 -10.93 4.71 -4.43
N GLY A 131 -10.61 5.49 -5.47
CA GLY A 131 -10.03 6.82 -5.31
C GLY A 131 -10.97 7.80 -4.59
N VAL A 132 -12.26 7.80 -4.95
CA VAL A 132 -13.28 8.62 -4.29
C VAL A 132 -13.49 8.16 -2.84
N ALA A 133 -13.59 6.84 -2.61
CA ALA A 133 -13.73 6.28 -1.28
C ALA A 133 -12.52 6.60 -0.39
N ASN A 134 -11.29 6.53 -0.94
CA ASN A 134 -10.09 6.94 -0.22
C ASN A 134 -10.15 8.43 0.16
N LEU A 135 -10.51 9.33 -0.77
CA LEU A 135 -10.67 10.76 -0.45
C LEU A 135 -11.76 11.03 0.61
N TYR A 136 -12.86 10.29 0.53
CA TYR A 136 -13.95 10.37 1.51
C TYR A 136 -13.46 9.95 2.90
N VAL A 137 -12.71 8.85 2.99
CA VAL A 137 -12.14 8.38 4.24
C VAL A 137 -11.13 9.39 4.80
N VAL A 138 -10.28 9.95 3.94
CA VAL A 138 -9.29 10.98 4.31
C VAL A 138 -9.92 12.25 4.87
N HIS A 139 -11.09 12.67 4.38
CA HIS A 139 -11.75 13.89 4.84
C HIS A 139 -12.62 13.70 6.08
N ASN A 140 -13.15 12.50 6.32
CA ASN A 140 -14.18 12.27 7.34
C ASN A 140 -13.71 11.41 8.52
N PHE A 141 -12.56 10.75 8.43
CA PHE A 141 -12.10 9.78 9.44
C PHE A 141 -10.69 10.09 9.92
N THR A 142 -10.32 9.50 11.05
CA THR A 142 -8.98 9.65 11.63
C THR A 142 -7.95 8.80 10.87
N GLU A 143 -6.66 9.10 11.06
CA GLU A 143 -5.59 8.34 10.40
C GLU A 143 -5.65 6.84 10.71
N SER A 144 -5.91 6.46 11.96
CA SER A 144 -6.01 5.04 12.34
C SER A 144 -7.13 4.32 11.59
N GLN A 145 -8.25 5.01 11.37
CA GLN A 145 -9.36 4.51 10.55
C GLN A 145 -8.97 4.45 9.07
N TRP A 146 -8.23 5.44 8.56
CA TRP A 146 -7.71 5.43 7.19
C TRP A 146 -6.72 4.28 6.95
N VAL A 147 -5.79 4.01 7.88
CA VAL A 147 -4.85 2.88 7.76
C VAL A 147 -5.62 1.55 7.74
N ASN A 148 -6.61 1.40 8.62
CA ASN A 148 -7.46 0.21 8.62
C ASN A 148 -8.30 0.09 7.34
N PHE A 149 -8.86 1.18 6.83
CA PHE A 149 -9.54 1.20 5.54
C PHE A 149 -8.59 0.84 4.40
N LYS A 150 -7.36 1.35 4.41
CA LYS A 150 -6.36 1.05 3.40
C LYS A 150 -5.96 -0.42 3.45
N LEU A 151 -5.71 -0.99 4.63
CA LEU A 151 -5.28 -2.38 4.77
C LEU A 151 -6.42 -3.38 4.56
N PHE A 152 -7.54 -3.19 5.23
CA PHE A 152 -8.66 -4.13 5.24
C PHE A 152 -9.78 -3.73 4.30
N GLY A 153 -10.12 -2.43 4.24
CA GLY A 153 -11.17 -1.92 3.37
C GLY A 153 -10.84 -2.07 1.89
N THR A 154 -9.66 -1.63 1.44
CA THR A 154 -9.28 -1.76 0.02
C THR A 154 -9.02 -3.20 -0.39
N THR A 155 -8.38 -4.00 0.48
CA THR A 155 -8.18 -5.44 0.24
C THR A 155 -9.51 -6.17 0.19
N GLY A 156 -10.43 -5.90 1.13
CA GLY A 156 -11.77 -6.47 1.14
C GLY A 156 -12.56 -6.08 -0.12
N ALA A 157 -12.52 -4.81 -0.51
CA ALA A 157 -13.13 -4.34 -1.74
C ALA A 157 -12.55 -5.02 -2.99
N MET A 158 -11.22 -5.22 -3.04
CA MET A 158 -10.55 -5.94 -4.13
C MET A 158 -10.98 -7.39 -4.19
N VAL A 159 -11.03 -8.09 -3.05
CA VAL A 159 -11.48 -9.49 -2.97
C VAL A 159 -12.93 -9.61 -3.43
N VAL A 160 -13.83 -8.75 -2.93
CA VAL A 160 -15.23 -8.73 -3.35
C VAL A 160 -15.34 -8.45 -4.85
N PHE A 161 -14.60 -7.49 -5.37
CA PHE A 161 -14.58 -7.18 -6.80
C PHE A 161 -14.07 -8.35 -7.64
N ILE A 162 -13.03 -9.05 -7.19
CA ILE A 162 -12.50 -10.26 -7.87
C ILE A 162 -13.55 -11.37 -7.85
N ILE A 163 -14.21 -11.62 -6.72
CA ILE A 163 -15.26 -12.65 -6.65
C ILE A 163 -16.43 -12.29 -7.58
N LEU A 164 -16.91 -11.05 -7.52
CA LEU A 164 -18.02 -10.57 -8.36
C LEU A 164 -17.67 -10.62 -9.85
N GLN A 165 -16.47 -10.18 -10.24
CA GLN A 165 -16.04 -10.26 -11.64
C GLN A 165 -15.91 -11.73 -12.07
N SER A 166 -15.34 -12.61 -11.24
CA SER A 166 -15.20 -14.04 -11.58
C SER A 166 -16.57 -14.70 -11.77
N LEU A 167 -17.52 -14.48 -10.87
CA LEU A 167 -18.90 -14.97 -11.00
C LEU A 167 -19.65 -14.40 -12.20
N TRP A 168 -19.31 -13.18 -12.61
CA TRP A 168 -19.86 -12.58 -13.82
C TRP A 168 -19.23 -13.18 -15.08
N LEU A 169 -17.92 -13.45 -15.04
CA LEU A 169 -17.17 -14.06 -16.13
C LEU A 169 -17.53 -15.52 -16.38
N THR A 170 -17.91 -16.29 -15.36
CA THR A 170 -18.40 -17.68 -15.55
C THR A 170 -19.62 -17.76 -16.46
N LYS A 171 -20.42 -16.70 -16.59
CA LYS A 171 -21.54 -16.65 -17.55
C LYS A 171 -21.10 -16.55 -19.01
N TYR A 172 -19.85 -16.19 -19.26
CA TYR A 172 -19.29 -15.97 -20.60
C TYR A 172 -18.14 -16.93 -20.93
N LEU A 173 -17.61 -17.63 -19.92
CA LEU A 173 -16.75 -18.79 -20.12
C LEU A 173 -17.62 -19.86 -20.76
N LYS A 174 -17.35 -20.17 -22.03
CA LYS A 174 -17.98 -21.29 -22.71
C LYS A 174 -17.57 -22.56 -21.98
N ASP A 175 -18.56 -23.32 -21.52
CA ASP A 175 -18.37 -24.75 -21.28
C ASP A 175 -17.83 -25.35 -22.59
N GLU A 176 -16.60 -25.85 -22.56
CA GLU A 176 -16.21 -26.91 -23.51
C GLU A 176 -16.89 -28.21 -23.12
#